data_AF-A0A9E5ECI8-F1
#
_entry.id   AF-A0A9E5ECI8-F1
#
_cell.length_a   1.000
_cell.length_b   1.000
_cell.length_c   1.000
_cell.angle_alpha   90.00
_cell.angle_beta   90.00
_cell.angle_gamma   90.00
#
_symmetry.space_group_name_H-M   'P 1'
#
loop_
_entity.id
_entity.type
_entity.pdbx_description
1 polymer ?
#
loop_
_entity_poly.entity_id
_entity_poly.type
_entity_poly.pdbx_seq_one_letter_code
_entity_poly.pdbx_strand_id
1 'polypeptide(L)'
;MVKFKTVRFQEQPIPGIRIYFCEHITPNYVWQSHWLNHVNQITTLRKINITTHNIQDVTNQFVALLNIQTTNTILSKDISQIFLPNIELSIHQSPANNAQSKITSIYVSKGPKDIVDFEIDTNFFNSF
;
A
#
# COMPACT_ATOMS: atom_id res chain seq x y z
N MET A 1 -19.05 -13.41 14.46
CA MET A 1 -19.03 -11.93 14.52
C MET A 1 -17.65 -11.46 14.13
N VAL A 2 -17.54 -10.42 13.31
CA VAL A 2 -16.24 -9.82 12.93
C VAL A 2 -15.61 -9.16 14.16
N LYS A 3 -14.33 -9.41 14.39
CA LYS A 3 -13.55 -8.80 15.47
C LYS A 3 -12.22 -8.28 14.92
N PHE A 4 -11.89 -7.04 15.29
CA PHE A 4 -10.59 -6.43 15.03
C PHE A 4 -10.24 -5.48 16.19
N LYS A 5 -8.95 -5.21 16.36
CA LYS A 5 -8.46 -4.14 17.22
C LYS A 5 -7.77 -3.11 16.35
N THR A 6 -8.00 -1.84 16.65
CA THR A 6 -7.29 -0.74 16.01
C THR A 6 -6.60 0.09 17.07
N VAL A 7 -5.30 0.30 16.88
CA VAL A 7 -4.53 1.28 17.66
C VAL A 7 -4.36 2.52 16.80
N ARG A 8 -4.73 3.67 17.37
CA ARG A 8 -4.55 4.98 16.76
C ARG A 8 -3.67 5.83 17.65
N PHE A 9 -2.87 6.69 17.05
CA PHE A 9 -2.20 7.73 17.79
C PHE A 9 -3.19 8.84 18.18
N GLN A 10 -3.04 9.38 19.39
CA GLN A 10 -3.76 10.58 19.82
C GLN A 10 -3.36 11.78 18.96
N GLU A 11 -2.05 11.93 18.72
CA GLU A 11 -1.46 12.87 17.77
C GLU A 11 -0.67 12.09 16.72
N GLN A 12 -0.89 12.40 15.44
CA GLN A 12 -0.23 11.65 14.37
C GLN A 12 1.26 11.98 14.33
N PRO A 13 2.14 10.98 14.32
CA PRO A 13 3.59 11.19 14.39
C PRO A 13 4.14 11.93 13.18
N ILE A 14 3.52 11.75 12.00
CA ILE A 14 3.87 12.44 10.76
C ILE A 14 2.73 13.41 10.41
N PRO A 15 2.90 14.74 10.54
CA PRO A 15 1.88 15.71 10.19
C PRO A 15 1.41 15.57 8.74
N GLY A 16 0.09 15.51 8.53
CA GLY A 16 -0.55 15.34 7.22
C GLY A 16 -0.72 13.88 6.78
N ILE A 17 -0.13 12.91 7.49
CA ILE A 17 -0.33 11.47 7.25
C ILE A 17 -1.04 10.86 8.46
N ARG A 18 -2.03 10.00 8.18
CA ARG A 18 -2.71 9.21 9.22
C ARG A 18 -2.31 7.75 9.12
N ILE A 19 -1.87 7.17 10.23
CA ILE A 19 -1.45 5.78 10.32
C ILE A 19 -2.24 5.09 11.44
N TYR A 20 -2.78 3.92 11.11
CA TYR A 20 -3.53 3.07 12.01
C TYR A 20 -2.95 1.66 11.97
N PHE A 21 -2.76 1.05 13.14
CA PHE A 21 -2.40 -0.36 13.22
C PHE A 21 -3.67 -1.17 13.50
N CYS A 22 -3.98 -2.09 12.60
CA CYS A 22 -5.16 -2.94 12.71
C CYS A 22 -4.73 -4.40 12.88
N GLU A 23 -5.13 -5.00 13.99
CA GLU A 23 -5.06 -6.45 14.21
C GLU A 23 -6.43 -7.04 13.86
N HIS A 24 -6.49 -7.80 12.78
CA HIS A 24 -7.69 -8.54 12.41
C HIS A 24 -7.72 -9.88 13.18
N ILE A 25 -8.52 -9.94 14.25
CA ILE A 25 -8.65 -11.15 15.09
C ILE A 25 -9.40 -12.26 14.35
N THR A 26 -10.36 -11.88 13.49
CA THR A 26 -11.11 -12.81 12.64
C THR A 26 -10.88 -12.50 11.16
N PRO A 27 -9.65 -12.72 10.64
CA PRO A 27 -9.26 -12.27 9.30
C PRO A 27 -10.05 -12.95 8.18
N ASN A 28 -10.50 -14.19 8.38
CA ASN A 28 -11.31 -14.94 7.40
C ASN A 28 -12.67 -14.29 7.10
N TYR A 29 -13.14 -13.38 7.96
CA TYR A 29 -14.36 -12.60 7.69
C TYR A 29 -14.08 -11.32 6.90
N VAL A 30 -12.82 -10.88 6.82
CA VAL A 30 -12.41 -9.66 6.09
C VAL A 30 -11.91 -10.03 4.70
N TRP A 31 -11.12 -11.10 4.59
CA TRP A 31 -10.47 -11.53 3.35
C TRP A 31 -11.27 -12.62 2.62
N GLN A 32 -12.55 -12.37 2.39
CA GLN A 32 -13.39 -13.30 1.63
C GLN A 32 -13.18 -13.09 0.13
N SER A 33 -13.06 -14.19 -0.63
CA SER A 33 -12.73 -14.15 -2.06
C SER A 33 -13.65 -13.26 -2.88
N HIS A 34 -14.94 -13.21 -2.54
CA HIS A 34 -15.91 -12.39 -3.27
C HIS A 34 -15.71 -10.88 -3.10
N TRP A 35 -15.01 -10.43 -2.05
CA TRP A 35 -14.58 -9.04 -1.86
C TRP A 35 -13.21 -8.75 -2.43
N LEU A 36 -12.35 -9.78 -2.55
CA LEU A 36 -11.02 -9.64 -3.13
C LEU A 36 -11.06 -9.58 -4.67
N ASN A 37 -12.13 -10.09 -5.27
CA ASN A 37 -12.34 -10.06 -6.71
C ASN A 37 -13.17 -8.84 -7.12
N HIS A 38 -12.55 -7.89 -7.81
CA HIS A 38 -13.19 -6.69 -8.32
C HIS A 38 -13.08 -6.58 -9.85
N VAL A 39 -14.12 -6.03 -10.48
CA VAL A 39 -14.20 -5.81 -11.95
C VAL A 39 -13.04 -4.97 -12.48
N ASN A 40 -12.46 -4.10 -11.65
CA ASN A 40 -11.34 -3.25 -12.02
C ASN A 40 -9.98 -3.97 -12.11
N GLN A 41 -9.94 -5.27 -11.74
CA GLN A 41 -8.78 -6.15 -11.80
C GLN A 41 -7.56 -5.67 -10.98
N ILE A 42 -7.74 -4.69 -10.09
CA ILE A 42 -6.66 -4.20 -9.23
C ILE A 42 -6.44 -5.23 -8.12
N THR A 43 -5.21 -5.73 -8.00
CA THR A 43 -4.88 -6.82 -7.07
C THR A 43 -3.96 -6.40 -5.95
N THR A 44 -3.16 -5.35 -6.11
CA THR A 44 -2.19 -4.94 -5.08
C THR A 44 -1.87 -3.46 -5.16
N LEU A 45 -1.76 -2.83 -4.00
CA LEU A 45 -1.13 -1.52 -3.85
C LEU A 45 0.39 -1.70 -3.76
N ARG A 46 1.13 -1.18 -4.74
CA ARG A 46 2.57 -1.42 -4.91
C ARG A 46 3.44 -0.31 -4.35
N LYS A 47 3.00 0.94 -4.47
CA LYS A 47 3.80 2.09 -4.05
C LYS A 47 2.92 3.27 -3.64
N ILE A 48 3.37 4.02 -2.64
CA ILE A 48 2.78 5.30 -2.23
C ILE A 48 3.87 6.37 -2.35
N ASN A 49 3.57 7.43 -3.09
CA ASN A 49 4.40 8.62 -3.13
C ASN A 49 3.92 9.64 -2.10
N ILE A 50 4.86 10.12 -1.29
CA ILE A 50 4.66 11.11 -0.25
C ILE A 50 5.58 12.28 -0.55
N THR A 51 5.10 13.50 -0.43
CA THR A 51 5.94 14.71 -0.44
C THR A 51 6.04 15.28 0.96
N THR A 52 7.21 15.75 1.36
CA THR A 52 7.44 16.39 2.67
C THR A 52 8.54 17.43 2.60
N HIS A 53 8.56 18.39 3.53
CA HIS A 53 9.64 19.37 3.62
C HIS A 53 10.94 18.79 4.20
N ASN A 54 10.85 17.76 5.05
CA ASN A 54 12.02 17.12 5.67
C ASN A 54 11.98 15.61 5.45
N ILE A 55 12.65 15.17 4.37
CA ILE A 55 12.68 13.75 3.97
C ILE A 55 13.28 12.89 5.08
N GLN A 56 14.42 13.31 5.65
CA GLN A 56 15.17 12.50 6.61
C GLN A 56 14.37 12.27 7.90
N ASP A 57 13.73 13.31 8.43
CA ASP A 57 12.90 13.18 9.63
C ASP A 57 11.69 12.26 9.40
N VAL A 58 10.97 12.44 8.29
CA VAL A 58 9.82 11.58 7.96
C VAL A 58 10.24 10.14 7.69
N THR A 59 11.37 9.90 7.02
CA THR A 59 11.93 8.56 6.84
C THR A 59 12.24 7.91 8.18
N ASN A 60 12.91 8.63 9.09
CA ASN A 60 13.23 8.11 10.43
C ASN A 60 11.96 7.78 11.24
N GLN A 61 10.94 8.64 11.16
CA GLN A 61 9.66 8.39 11.80
C GLN A 61 8.99 7.14 11.24
N PHE A 62 8.96 6.94 9.92
CA PHE A 62 8.45 5.71 9.33
C PHE A 62 9.26 4.48 9.74
N VAL A 63 10.59 4.55 9.74
CA VAL A 63 11.47 3.45 10.17
C VAL A 63 11.15 3.02 11.61
N ALA A 64 11.02 3.99 12.52
CA ALA A 64 10.67 3.73 13.91
C ALA A 64 9.23 3.18 14.07
N LEU A 65 8.25 3.78 13.39
CA LEU A 65 6.84 3.37 13.48
C LEU A 65 6.60 1.97 12.91
N LEU A 66 7.25 1.64 11.80
CA LEU A 66 7.11 0.36 11.13
C LEU A 66 8.05 -0.70 11.73
N ASN A 67 8.91 -0.31 12.68
CA ASN A 67 9.90 -1.17 13.33
C ASN A 67 10.74 -1.97 12.31
N ILE A 68 11.26 -1.26 11.30
CA ILE A 68 12.09 -1.84 10.24
C ILE A 68 13.55 -1.43 10.41
N GLN A 69 14.45 -2.16 9.76
CA GLN A 69 15.88 -1.84 9.75
C GLN A 69 16.17 -0.75 8.71
N THR A 70 17.18 0.09 8.96
CA THR A 70 17.58 1.15 8.02
C THR A 70 18.06 0.60 6.67
N THR A 71 18.49 -0.68 6.62
CA THR A 71 18.81 -1.40 5.37
C THR A 71 17.62 -1.54 4.42
N ASN A 72 16.39 -1.40 4.93
CA ASN A 72 15.17 -1.35 4.12
C ASN A 72 14.94 0.03 3.50
N THR A 73 15.88 0.97 3.67
CA THR A 73 15.76 2.33 3.18
C THR A 73 16.91 2.70 2.26
N ILE A 74 16.59 3.48 1.24
CA ILE A 74 17.57 4.18 0.40
C ILE A 74 17.31 5.66 0.62
N LEU A 75 18.33 6.42 1.03
CA LEU A 75 18.24 7.86 1.24
C LEU A 75 19.21 8.56 0.29
N SER A 76 18.69 9.55 -0.42
CA SER A 76 19.45 10.47 -1.26
C SER A 76 18.99 11.90 -1.00
N LYS A 77 19.57 12.87 -1.72
CA LYS A 77 19.33 14.30 -1.47
C LYS A 77 17.85 14.71 -1.53
N ASP A 78 17.12 14.24 -2.54
CA ASP A 78 15.75 14.71 -2.82
C ASP A 78 14.69 13.61 -2.72
N ILE A 79 15.11 12.38 -2.40
CA ILE A 79 14.22 11.23 -2.28
C ILE A 79 14.73 10.23 -1.24
N SER A 80 13.79 9.66 -0.49
CA SER A 80 13.99 8.46 0.30
C SER A 80 12.99 7.39 -0.09
N GLN A 81 13.42 6.14 -0.17
CA GLN A 81 12.58 4.99 -0.44
C GLN A 81 12.64 4.04 0.74
N ILE A 82 11.48 3.51 1.14
CA ILE A 82 11.33 2.50 2.18
C ILE A 82 10.67 1.28 1.55
N PHE A 83 11.34 0.14 1.62
CA PHE A 83 10.87 -1.12 1.06
C PHE A 83 10.30 -2.03 2.15
N LEU A 84 8.98 -2.23 2.09
CA LEU A 84 8.27 -3.23 2.87
C LEU A 84 8.00 -4.47 1.98
N PRO A 85 7.71 -5.64 2.56
CA PRO A 85 7.52 -6.87 1.78
C PRO A 85 6.48 -6.79 0.66
N ASN A 86 5.46 -5.95 0.82
CA ASN A 86 4.32 -5.85 -0.11
C ASN A 86 4.12 -4.46 -0.73
N ILE A 87 4.86 -3.44 -0.29
CA ILE A 87 4.65 -2.05 -0.73
C ILE A 87 5.93 -1.21 -0.56
N GLU A 88 6.13 -0.26 -1.46
CA GLU A 88 7.15 0.78 -1.35
C GLU A 88 6.54 2.10 -0.86
N LEU A 89 7.21 2.77 0.07
CA LEU A 89 6.93 4.17 0.39
C LEU A 89 8.05 5.03 -0.19
N SER A 90 7.69 6.00 -1.04
CA SER A 90 8.64 6.88 -1.71
C SER A 90 8.39 8.31 -1.27
N ILE A 91 9.33 8.87 -0.54
CA ILE A 91 9.25 10.16 0.12
C ILE A 91 10.11 11.14 -0.67
N HIS A 92 9.48 12.17 -1.21
CA HIS A 92 10.10 13.18 -2.07
C HIS A 92 10.15 14.54 -1.39
N GLN A 93 11.14 15.35 -1.76
CA GLN A 93 11.21 16.73 -1.32
C GLN A 93 9.98 17.49 -1.82
N SER A 94 9.32 18.20 -0.91
CA SER A 94 8.26 19.15 -1.24
C SER A 94 8.90 20.45 -1.77
N PRO A 95 8.39 21.01 -2.88
CA PRO A 95 8.83 22.31 -3.38
C PRO A 95 8.32 23.47 -2.51
N ALA A 96 7.32 23.23 -1.64
CA ALA A 96 6.77 24.23 -0.74
C ALA A 96 7.36 24.09 0.68
N ASN A 97 7.94 25.17 1.21
CA ASN A 97 8.71 25.17 2.46
C ASN A 97 7.90 24.87 3.73
N ASN A 98 6.58 25.06 3.72
CA ASN A 98 5.73 24.90 4.91
C ASN A 98 4.64 23.81 4.72
N ALA A 99 4.79 22.94 3.73
CA ALA A 99 3.80 21.90 3.48
C ALA A 99 3.97 20.73 4.45
N GLN A 100 2.89 20.38 5.13
CA GLN A 100 2.77 19.09 5.81
C GLN A 100 2.97 17.94 4.80
N SER A 101 3.33 16.76 5.32
CA SER A 101 3.52 15.59 4.47
C SER A 101 2.21 15.22 3.79
N LYS A 102 2.25 14.88 2.50
CA LYS A 102 1.05 14.57 1.70
C LYS A 102 1.28 13.37 0.80
N ILE A 103 0.29 12.48 0.72
CA ILE A 103 0.24 11.45 -0.32
C ILE A 103 -0.11 12.13 -1.65
N THR A 104 0.78 12.03 -2.63
CA THR A 104 0.62 12.68 -3.94
C THR A 104 0.15 11.71 -5.02
N SER A 105 0.61 10.46 -4.97
CA SER A 105 0.16 9.42 -5.87
C SER A 105 0.31 8.03 -5.27
N ILE A 106 -0.40 7.08 -5.85
CA ILE A 106 -0.29 5.66 -5.54
C ILE A 106 -0.12 4.88 -6.83
N TYR A 107 0.58 3.76 -6.75
CA TYR A 107 0.71 2.81 -7.85
C TYR A 107 0.11 1.49 -7.41
N VAL A 108 -0.70 0.92 -8.29
CA VAL A 108 -1.36 -0.36 -8.10
C VAL A 108 -0.97 -1.28 -9.23
N SER A 109 -0.91 -2.58 -8.97
CA SER A 109 -0.84 -3.59 -10.02
C SER A 109 -2.23 -4.10 -10.33
N LYS A 110 -2.46 -4.37 -11.61
CA LYS A 110 -3.59 -5.19 -12.05
C LYS A 110 -3.13 -6.64 -12.16
N GLY A 111 -3.95 -7.56 -11.68
CA GLY A 111 -3.78 -8.97 -11.99
C GLY A 111 -3.99 -9.21 -13.48
N PRO A 112 -3.56 -10.37 -14.02
CA PRO A 112 -4.05 -10.78 -15.33
C PRO A 112 -5.58 -10.79 -15.29
N LYS A 113 -6.22 -10.27 -16.35
CA LYS A 113 -7.62 -10.58 -16.64
C LYS A 113 -7.67 -12.10 -16.77
N ASP A 114 -8.59 -12.79 -16.09
CA ASP A 114 -8.70 -14.25 -16.21
C ASP A 114 -8.66 -14.62 -17.71
N ILE A 115 -7.62 -15.34 -18.12
CA ILE A 115 -7.43 -15.82 -19.51
C ILE A 115 -8.34 -17.05 -19.75
N VAL A 116 -9.11 -17.45 -18.74
CA VAL A 116 -9.90 -18.68 -18.72
C VAL A 116 -11.39 -18.36 -18.73
N ASP A 117 -11.81 -17.37 -19.51
CA ASP A 117 -13.11 -17.48 -20.16
C ASP A 117 -12.93 -18.47 -21.32
N PHE A 118 -12.98 -19.78 -21.04
CA PHE A 118 -13.23 -20.73 -22.10
C PHE A 118 -14.64 -20.47 -22.60
N GLU A 119 -14.75 -19.84 -23.77
CA GLU A 119 -15.99 -19.92 -24.54
C GLU A 119 -16.10 -21.37 -25.04
N ILE A 120 -16.96 -22.14 -24.37
CA ILE A 120 -17.38 -23.45 -24.88
C ILE A 120 -18.34 -23.17 -26.04
N ASP A 121 -17.77 -23.10 -27.24
CA ASP A 121 -18.53 -23.01 -28.48
C ASP A 121 -18.86 -24.42 -29.03
N THR A 122 -19.62 -24.47 -30.11
CA THR A 122 -19.96 -25.75 -30.78
C THR A 122 -18.75 -26.49 -31.33
N ASN A 123 -17.59 -25.83 -31.52
CA ASN A 123 -16.37 -26.49 -31.98
C ASN A 123 -15.68 -27.28 -30.86
N PHE A 124 -15.83 -26.85 -29.60
CA PHE A 124 -15.33 -27.58 -28.43
C PHE A 124 -15.93 -28.99 -28.33
N PHE A 125 -17.22 -29.15 -28.64
CA PHE A 125 -17.91 -30.45 -28.62
C PHE A 125 -17.64 -31.32 -29.85
N ASN A 126 -17.18 -30.74 -30.97
CA ASN A 126 -16.88 -31.48 -32.20
C ASN A 126 -15.45 -32.07 -32.24
N SER A 127 -14.68 -31.87 -31.16
CA SER A 127 -13.26 -32.28 -31.07
C SER A 127 -13.02 -33.55 -30.24
N PHE A 128 -14.07 -34.31 -29.90
CA PHE A 128 -14.01 -35.63 -29.27
C PHE A 128 -14.85 -36.65 -30.04
#